data_AF-A0A3B0TUC2-F1
#
_entry.id   AF-A0A3B0TUC2-F1
#
_cell.length_a   1.000
_cell.length_b   1.000
_cell.length_c   1.000
_cell.angle_alpha   90.00
_cell.angle_beta   90.00
_cell.angle_gamma   90.00
#
_symmetry.space_group_name_H-M   'P 1'
#
loop_
_entity.id
_entity.type
_entity.pdbx_description
1 polymer ?
#
loop_
_entity_poly.entity_id
_entity_poly.type
_entity_poly.pdbx_seq_one_letter_code
_entity_poly.pdbx_strand_id
1 'polypeptide(L)'
;MISEFGNIASKLARNPLGIIGLAFVLVYGIAGVVSSSDVFQSEERIILVWFMVTFPFFILIAFYLLVSKHHKKLYAPSDFKDDSNFLKALDSQISNSPKILEIEDITNKIKEEVEGQPLYKYTKLSECGKQLILGLNKQNSIIISEYNEKRGFTDEDIKTQIQMLSNYGWVKENNGELSITDIGRKELNTFIDLAYGRLA
;
A
#
# COMPACT_ATOMS: atom_id res chain seq x y z
N MET A 1 38.37 34.78 -10.33
CA MET A 1 37.94 34.56 -11.72
C MET A 1 38.17 33.11 -12.18
N ILE A 2 39.41 32.61 -12.32
CA ILE A 2 39.66 31.22 -12.79
C ILE A 2 39.21 30.16 -11.77
N SER A 3 39.48 30.38 -10.47
CA SER A 3 39.03 29.51 -9.38
C SER A 3 37.50 29.45 -9.24
N GLU A 4 36.83 30.56 -9.54
CA GLU A 4 35.39 30.70 -9.48
C GLU A 4 34.70 29.99 -10.65
N PHE A 5 35.27 30.09 -11.86
CA PHE A 5 34.85 29.31 -13.01
C PHE A 5 34.98 27.80 -12.78
N GLY A 6 36.11 27.35 -12.21
CA GLY A 6 36.32 25.93 -11.86
C GLY A 6 35.29 25.40 -10.86
N ASN A 7 34.92 26.21 -9.87
CA ASN A 7 33.87 25.85 -8.90
C ASN A 7 32.47 25.76 -9.55
N ILE A 8 32.13 26.67 -10.47
CA ILE A 8 30.86 26.62 -11.20
C ILE A 8 30.81 25.41 -12.14
N ALA A 9 31.88 25.14 -12.87
CA ALA A 9 31.99 23.98 -13.76
C ALA A 9 31.86 22.66 -12.99
N SER A 10 32.50 22.54 -11.83
CA SER A 10 32.39 21.36 -10.96
C SER A 10 30.97 21.14 -10.42
N LYS A 11 30.28 22.22 -10.03
CA LYS A 11 28.87 22.14 -9.62
C LYS A 11 27.96 21.71 -10.77
N LEU A 12 28.21 22.22 -11.97
CA LEU A 12 27.40 21.92 -13.16
C LEU A 12 27.66 20.48 -13.67
N ALA A 13 28.87 19.96 -13.52
CA ALA A 13 29.22 18.59 -13.91
C ALA A 13 28.62 17.48 -13.01
N ARG A 14 27.98 17.81 -11.88
CA ARG A 14 27.37 16.82 -10.97
C ARG A 14 26.05 16.23 -11.47
N ASN A 15 25.37 16.91 -12.39
CA ASN A 15 24.08 16.46 -12.92
C ASN A 15 24.21 16.29 -14.45
N PRO A 16 23.71 15.21 -15.05
CA PRO A 16 23.64 15.04 -16.51
C PRO A 16 23.16 16.27 -17.26
N LEU A 17 22.17 17.01 -16.71
CA LEU A 17 21.67 18.25 -17.32
C LEU A 17 22.72 19.37 -17.34
N GLY A 18 23.54 19.47 -16.31
CA GLY A 18 24.60 20.47 -16.24
C GLY A 18 25.81 20.10 -17.10
N ILE A 19 26.16 18.83 -17.25
CA ILE A 19 27.19 18.38 -18.21
C ILE A 19 26.79 18.83 -19.63
N ILE A 20 25.51 18.64 -19.98
CA ILE A 20 24.95 19.09 -21.25
C ILE A 20 25.05 20.63 -21.36
N GLY A 21 24.62 21.37 -20.33
CA GLY A 21 24.70 22.84 -20.31
C GLY A 21 26.14 23.37 -20.47
N LEU A 22 27.13 22.71 -19.88
CA LEU A 22 28.54 23.08 -20.03
C LEU A 22 29.03 22.84 -21.47
N ALA A 23 28.65 21.72 -22.08
CA ALA A 23 28.97 21.44 -23.48
C ALA A 23 28.33 22.47 -24.43
N PHE A 24 27.09 22.90 -24.17
CA PHE A 24 26.44 23.97 -24.92
C PHE A 24 27.23 25.27 -24.88
N VAL A 25 27.60 25.74 -23.67
CA VAL A 25 28.36 26.99 -23.52
C VAL A 25 29.71 26.91 -24.24
N LEU A 26 30.39 25.77 -24.19
CA LEU A 26 31.68 25.56 -24.85
C LEU A 26 31.54 25.56 -26.38
N VAL A 27 30.56 24.83 -26.92
CA VAL A 27 30.29 24.79 -28.37
C VAL A 27 29.89 26.17 -28.90
N TYR A 28 28.99 26.89 -28.21
CA TYR A 28 28.59 28.25 -28.60
C TYR A 28 29.72 29.26 -28.44
N GLY A 29 30.55 29.12 -27.41
CA GLY A 29 31.73 29.96 -27.22
C GLY A 29 32.72 29.84 -28.39
N ILE A 30 33.04 28.60 -28.77
CA ILE A 30 33.91 28.34 -29.93
C ILE A 30 33.24 28.81 -31.22
N ALA A 31 31.95 28.49 -31.43
CA ALA A 31 31.21 28.90 -32.62
C ALA A 31 31.09 30.42 -32.75
N GLY A 32 30.95 31.15 -31.64
CA GLY A 32 30.92 32.61 -31.62
C GLY A 32 32.27 33.23 -32.03
N VAL A 33 33.38 32.69 -31.52
CA VAL A 33 34.74 33.13 -31.91
C VAL A 33 35.05 32.78 -33.36
N VAL A 34 34.68 31.57 -33.79
CA VAL A 34 34.87 31.10 -35.16
C VAL A 34 34.04 31.95 -36.13
N SER A 35 32.79 32.25 -35.79
CA SER A 35 31.89 33.06 -36.61
C SER A 35 32.26 34.55 -36.66
N SER A 36 33.12 35.05 -35.77
CA SER A 36 33.65 36.42 -35.83
C SER A 36 35.02 36.50 -36.50
N SER A 37 35.69 35.37 -36.72
CA SER A 37 36.99 35.29 -37.38
C SER A 37 36.89 35.24 -38.91
N ASP A 38 37.81 35.88 -39.62
CA ASP A 38 37.91 35.83 -41.10
C ASP A 38 38.47 34.51 -41.65
N VAL A 39 38.51 33.47 -40.82
CA VAL A 39 39.03 32.14 -41.18
C VAL A 39 38.09 31.41 -42.16
N PHE A 40 36.78 31.72 -42.13
CA PHE A 40 35.76 31.05 -42.94
C PHE A 40 35.17 31.98 -44.01
N GLN A 41 34.86 31.41 -45.18
CA GLN A 41 34.15 32.14 -46.23
C GLN A 41 32.72 32.49 -45.79
N SER A 42 32.15 33.55 -46.37
CA SER A 42 30.81 34.04 -45.99
C SER A 42 29.72 32.97 -46.11
N GLU A 43 29.85 32.05 -47.06
CA GLU A 43 28.93 30.93 -47.30
C GLU A 43 29.03 29.83 -46.21
N GLU A 44 30.23 29.57 -45.68
CA GLU A 44 30.44 28.59 -44.61
C GLU A 44 29.94 29.15 -43.27
N ARG A 45 30.16 30.45 -43.05
CA ARG A 45 29.72 31.16 -41.83
C ARG A 45 28.19 31.15 -41.71
N ILE A 46 27.46 31.32 -42.82
CA ILE A 46 26.00 31.34 -42.76
C ILE A 46 25.39 29.99 -42.39
N ILE A 47 26.04 28.88 -42.78
CA ILE A 47 25.64 27.52 -42.38
C ILE A 47 25.82 27.32 -40.87
N LEU A 48 26.95 27.78 -40.31
CA LEU A 48 27.23 27.71 -38.87
C LEU A 48 26.24 28.54 -38.05
N VAL A 49 25.90 29.75 -38.53
CA VAL A 49 24.90 30.61 -37.86
C VAL A 49 23.53 29.96 -37.88
N TRP A 50 23.10 29.39 -39.02
CA TRP A 50 21.84 28.65 -39.11
C TRP A 50 21.79 27.46 -38.16
N PHE A 51 22.89 26.71 -38.02
CA PHE A 51 23.00 25.64 -37.03
C PHE A 51 22.85 26.17 -35.60
N MET A 52 23.57 27.22 -35.22
CA MET A 52 23.46 27.84 -33.89
C MET A 52 22.07 28.38 -33.59
N VAL A 53 21.33 28.87 -34.58
CA VAL A 53 19.97 29.38 -34.35
C VAL A 53 18.96 28.24 -34.25
N THR A 54 19.11 27.19 -35.07
CA THR A 54 18.10 26.12 -35.17
C THR A 54 18.25 25.07 -34.07
N PHE A 55 19.48 24.77 -33.65
CA PHE A 55 19.78 23.72 -32.67
C PHE A 55 19.06 23.90 -31.30
N PRO A 56 18.97 25.11 -30.71
CA PRO A 56 18.23 25.33 -29.47
C PRO A 56 16.75 24.98 -29.58
N PHE A 57 16.12 25.23 -30.73
CA PHE A 57 14.71 24.90 -30.94
C PHE A 57 14.48 23.39 -30.99
N PHE A 58 15.38 22.64 -31.65
CA PHE A 58 15.31 21.17 -31.66
C PHE A 58 15.46 20.59 -30.26
N ILE A 59 16.40 21.13 -29.48
CA ILE A 59 16.63 20.70 -28.10
C ILE A 59 15.43 21.04 -27.23
N LEU A 60 14.87 22.24 -27.36
CA LEU A 60 13.64 22.64 -26.66
C LEU A 60 12.47 21.71 -26.99
N ILE A 61 12.29 21.35 -28.26
CA ILE A 61 11.26 20.41 -28.70
C ILE A 61 11.52 19.00 -28.12
N ALA A 62 12.77 18.53 -28.13
CA ALA A 62 13.13 17.24 -27.55
C ALA A 62 12.85 17.21 -26.03
N PHE A 63 13.23 18.27 -25.30
CA PHE A 63 12.90 18.43 -23.87
C PHE A 63 11.40 18.50 -23.65
N TYR A 64 10.67 19.26 -24.47
CA TYR A 64 9.22 19.35 -24.39
C TYR A 64 8.55 17.98 -24.58
N LEU A 65 8.98 17.20 -25.58
CA LEU A 65 8.47 15.85 -25.81
C LEU A 65 8.83 14.89 -24.68
N LEU A 66 10.05 15.01 -24.12
CA LEU A 66 10.50 14.21 -22.99
C LEU A 66 9.65 14.50 -21.75
N VAL A 67 9.46 15.77 -21.42
CA VAL A 67 8.67 16.24 -20.27
C VAL A 67 7.20 15.86 -20.44
N SER A 68 6.64 16.07 -21.64
CA SER A 68 5.25 15.73 -21.94
C SER A 68 4.99 14.22 -21.81
N LYS A 69 5.87 13.36 -22.35
CA LYS A 69 5.67 11.90 -22.33
C LYS A 69 6.10 11.21 -21.03
N HIS A 70 7.00 11.79 -20.22
CA HIS A 70 7.56 11.14 -19.03
C HIS A 70 7.44 11.96 -17.73
N HIS A 71 6.50 12.91 -17.65
CA HIS A 71 6.22 13.75 -16.47
C HIS A 71 6.20 12.99 -15.11
N LYS A 72 5.82 11.70 -15.10
CA LYS A 72 5.79 10.86 -13.89
C LYS A 72 7.16 10.44 -13.34
N LYS A 73 8.24 10.45 -14.14
CA LYS A 73 9.60 10.03 -13.72
C LYS A 73 10.57 11.21 -13.55
N LEU A 74 10.10 12.43 -13.78
CA LEU A 74 10.94 13.63 -13.82
C LEU A 74 11.08 14.35 -12.48
N TYR A 75 10.31 13.96 -11.47
CA TYR A 75 10.44 14.47 -10.12
C TYR A 75 11.10 13.40 -9.25
N ALA A 76 12.31 13.69 -8.78
CA ALA A 76 12.92 12.87 -7.74
C ALA A 76 12.09 13.02 -6.44
N PRO A 77 12.15 12.06 -5.51
CA PRO A 77 11.50 12.21 -4.20
C PRO A 77 11.85 13.55 -3.52
N SER A 78 13.08 14.03 -3.74
CA SER A 78 13.59 15.31 -3.24
C SER A 78 12.95 16.57 -3.86
N ASP A 79 12.23 16.46 -4.99
CA ASP A 79 11.55 17.59 -5.64
C ASP A 79 10.14 17.83 -5.07
N PHE A 80 9.62 16.90 -4.25
CA PHE A 80 8.36 17.09 -3.55
C PHE A 80 8.60 17.95 -2.31
N LYS A 81 7.78 19.00 -2.12
CA LYS A 81 7.85 19.87 -0.93
C LYS A 81 7.54 19.14 0.38
N ASP A 82 6.86 17.99 0.29
CA ASP A 82 6.36 17.23 1.42
C ASP A 82 6.32 15.74 1.03
N ASP A 83 7.03 14.91 1.79
CA ASP A 83 7.16 13.47 1.56
C ASP A 83 5.79 12.77 1.55
N SER A 84 4.80 13.33 2.26
CA SER A 84 3.43 12.80 2.30
C SER A 84 2.71 12.88 0.95
N ASN A 85 3.04 13.87 0.11
CA ASN A 85 2.44 14.00 -1.23
C ASN A 85 3.09 13.05 -2.24
N PHE A 86 4.38 12.76 -2.09
CA PHE A 86 5.06 11.73 -2.87
C PHE A 86 4.47 10.35 -2.57
N LEU A 87 4.29 10.02 -1.29
CA LEU A 87 3.68 8.75 -0.88
C LEU A 87 2.26 8.59 -1.41
N LYS A 88 1.41 9.64 -1.37
CA LYS A 88 0.06 9.59 -1.97
C LYS A 88 0.07 9.38 -3.49
N ALA A 89 0.99 10.03 -4.19
CA ALA A 89 1.16 9.86 -5.64
C ALA A 89 1.68 8.46 -6.03
N LEU A 90 2.44 7.83 -5.12
CA LEU A 90 2.93 6.47 -5.27
C LEU A 90 1.85 5.44 -4.90
N ASP A 91 1.14 5.64 -3.79
CA ASP A 91 0.06 4.77 -3.31
C ASP A 91 -1.09 4.68 -4.30
N SER A 92 -1.45 5.79 -4.95
CA SER A 92 -2.45 5.78 -6.03
C SER A 92 -1.98 5.03 -7.30
N GLN A 93 -0.68 4.91 -7.53
CA GLN A 93 -0.15 4.11 -8.64
C GLN A 93 0.02 2.65 -8.26
N ILE A 94 0.40 2.38 -7.01
CA ILE A 94 0.56 1.03 -6.47
C ILE A 94 -0.83 0.38 -6.30
N SER A 95 -1.82 1.08 -5.77
CA SER A 95 -3.19 0.54 -5.59
C SER A 95 -3.85 0.16 -6.92
N ASN A 96 -3.49 0.82 -8.02
CA ASN A 96 -4.01 0.48 -9.35
C ASN A 96 -3.15 -0.55 -10.10
N SER A 97 -2.08 -1.06 -9.48
CA SER A 97 -1.26 -2.12 -10.08
C SER A 97 -2.00 -3.45 -9.99
N PRO A 98 -2.10 -4.23 -11.08
CA PRO A 98 -2.86 -5.49 -11.09
C PRO A 98 -2.36 -6.47 -10.03
N LYS A 99 -1.05 -6.47 -9.73
CA LYS A 99 -0.43 -7.33 -8.72
C LYS A 99 -0.86 -7.01 -7.28
N ILE A 100 -1.17 -5.74 -6.98
CA ILE A 100 -1.57 -5.32 -5.63
C ILE A 100 -3.04 -5.67 -5.39
N LEU A 101 -3.88 -5.48 -6.41
CA LEU A 101 -5.28 -5.91 -6.39
C LEU A 101 -5.40 -7.43 -6.17
N GLU A 102 -4.58 -8.22 -6.85
CA GLU A 102 -4.51 -9.67 -6.61
C GLU A 102 -4.11 -10.02 -5.17
N ILE A 103 -3.13 -9.31 -4.59
CA ILE A 103 -2.71 -9.52 -3.21
C ILE A 103 -3.81 -9.13 -2.22
N GLU A 104 -4.53 -8.04 -2.49
CA GLU A 104 -5.65 -7.59 -1.67
C GLU A 104 -6.81 -8.60 -1.70
N ASP A 105 -7.14 -9.13 -2.89
CA ASP A 105 -8.12 -10.20 -3.05
C ASP A 105 -7.72 -11.47 -2.30
N ILE A 106 -6.44 -11.89 -2.41
CA ILE A 106 -5.92 -13.04 -1.66
C ILE A 106 -6.00 -12.78 -0.16
N THR A 107 -5.64 -11.57 0.28
CA THR A 107 -5.68 -11.19 1.70
C THR A 107 -7.10 -11.22 2.25
N ASN A 108 -8.08 -10.74 1.47
CA ASN A 108 -9.48 -10.77 1.86
C ASN A 108 -10.02 -12.20 1.93
N LYS A 109 -9.67 -13.06 0.97
CA LYS A 109 -10.00 -14.50 1.01
C LYS A 109 -9.41 -15.20 2.23
N ILE A 110 -8.15 -14.93 2.57
CA ILE A 110 -7.52 -15.50 3.77
C ILE A 110 -8.26 -15.02 5.02
N LYS A 111 -8.63 -13.75 5.11
CA LYS A 111 -9.38 -13.23 6.26
C LYS A 111 -10.73 -13.91 6.39
N GLU A 112 -11.47 -14.05 5.30
CA GLU A 112 -12.77 -14.72 5.28
C GLU A 112 -12.65 -16.20 5.72
N GLU A 113 -11.63 -16.90 5.20
CA GLU A 113 -11.35 -18.29 5.58
C GLU A 113 -10.97 -18.41 7.07
N VAL A 114 -10.13 -17.50 7.58
CA VAL A 114 -9.72 -17.47 9.00
C VAL A 114 -10.91 -17.16 9.91
N GLU A 115 -11.76 -16.19 9.55
CA GLU A 115 -12.95 -15.85 10.32
C GLU A 115 -13.97 -17.00 10.37
N GLY A 116 -14.03 -17.82 9.32
CA GLY A 116 -14.85 -19.03 9.26
C GLY A 116 -14.38 -20.16 10.19
N GLN A 117 -13.10 -20.18 10.60
CA GLN A 117 -12.56 -21.28 11.40
C GLN A 117 -13.17 -21.33 12.81
N PRO A 118 -13.62 -22.51 13.29
CA PRO A 118 -14.17 -22.68 14.63
C PRO A 118 -13.25 -22.19 15.74
N LEU A 119 -11.93 -22.39 15.57
CA LEU A 119 -10.92 -21.94 16.52
C LEU A 119 -10.89 -20.42 16.64
N TYR A 120 -10.93 -19.71 15.50
CA TYR A 120 -10.93 -18.24 15.50
C TYR A 120 -12.18 -17.69 16.17
N LYS A 121 -13.37 -18.19 15.81
CA LYS A 121 -14.64 -17.83 16.45
C LYS A 121 -14.60 -18.03 17.97
N TYR A 122 -14.03 -19.15 18.44
CA TYR A 122 -13.92 -19.45 19.87
C TYR A 122 -12.97 -18.49 20.61
N THR A 123 -11.84 -18.11 19.99
CA THR A 123 -10.90 -17.16 20.62
C THR A 123 -11.45 -15.75 20.76
N LYS A 124 -12.44 -15.36 19.95
CA LYS A 124 -13.14 -14.07 20.05
C LYS A 124 -14.16 -14.00 21.18
N LEU A 125 -14.58 -15.13 21.73
CA LEU A 125 -15.52 -15.16 22.86
C LEU A 125 -14.83 -14.70 24.14
N SER A 126 -15.59 -14.03 25.02
CA SER A 126 -15.13 -13.76 26.38
C SER A 126 -15.13 -15.04 27.22
N GLU A 127 -14.53 -14.98 28.41
CA GLU A 127 -14.56 -16.12 29.35
C GLU A 127 -16.00 -16.57 29.67
N CYS A 128 -16.95 -15.62 29.71
CA CYS A 128 -18.37 -15.93 29.88
C CYS A 128 -18.90 -16.77 28.70
N GLY A 129 -18.64 -16.34 27.45
CA GLY A 129 -19.10 -17.05 26.25
C GLY A 129 -18.49 -18.45 26.12
N LYS A 130 -17.19 -18.60 26.43
CA LYS A 130 -16.49 -19.89 26.48
C LYS A 130 -17.11 -20.84 27.50
N GLN A 131 -17.35 -20.36 28.72
CA GLN A 131 -17.95 -21.17 29.78
C GLN A 131 -19.38 -21.58 29.44
N LEU A 132 -20.13 -20.69 28.79
CA LEU A 132 -21.52 -20.91 28.40
C LEU A 132 -21.61 -22.00 27.33
N ILE A 133 -20.79 -21.93 26.28
CA ILE A 133 -20.80 -22.94 25.22
C ILE A 133 -20.31 -24.32 25.70
N LEU A 134 -19.31 -24.35 26.59
CA LEU A 134 -18.85 -25.60 27.22
C LEU A 134 -19.91 -26.21 28.14
N GLY A 135 -20.65 -25.38 28.88
CA GLY A 135 -21.79 -25.81 29.69
C GLY A 135 -22.89 -26.43 28.83
N LEU A 136 -23.25 -25.75 27.74
CA LEU A 136 -24.26 -26.21 26.78
C LEU A 136 -23.88 -27.56 26.15
N ASN A 137 -22.59 -27.78 25.86
CA ASN A 137 -22.14 -29.06 25.32
C ASN A 137 -22.36 -30.24 26.28
N LYS A 138 -22.33 -29.97 27.60
CA LYS A 138 -22.53 -30.98 28.64
C LYS A 138 -24.01 -31.24 28.94
N GLN A 139 -24.84 -30.20 28.94
CA GLN A 139 -26.23 -30.25 29.42
C GLN A 139 -27.29 -30.14 28.30
N ASN A 140 -26.87 -29.95 27.05
CA ASN A 140 -27.70 -29.69 25.85
C ASN A 140 -28.56 -28.42 25.88
N SER A 141 -29.14 -28.07 27.02
CA SER A 141 -29.84 -26.82 27.26
C SER A 141 -29.51 -26.22 28.61
N ILE A 142 -29.57 -24.89 28.70
CA ILE A 142 -29.31 -24.12 29.92
C ILE A 142 -30.37 -23.02 30.06
N ILE A 143 -30.90 -22.87 31.27
CA ILE A 143 -31.77 -21.76 31.65
C ILE A 143 -30.89 -20.57 32.06
N ILE A 144 -31.09 -19.43 31.39
CA ILE A 144 -30.20 -18.26 31.51
C ILE A 144 -30.20 -17.68 32.94
N SER A 145 -31.35 -17.69 33.62
CA SER A 145 -31.49 -17.16 34.99
C SER A 145 -30.67 -17.95 36.01
N GLU A 146 -30.67 -19.29 35.93
CA GLU A 146 -29.91 -20.16 36.82
C GLU A 146 -28.40 -20.11 36.54
N TYR A 147 -28.03 -19.91 35.27
CA TYR A 147 -26.63 -19.76 34.86
C TYR A 147 -25.99 -18.51 35.45
N ASN A 148 -26.76 -17.41 35.52
CA ASN A 148 -26.30 -16.13 36.01
C ASN A 148 -25.96 -16.16 37.52
N GLU A 149 -26.84 -16.76 38.32
CA GLU A 149 -26.68 -16.86 39.78
C GLU A 149 -25.42 -17.64 40.19
N LYS A 150 -25.01 -18.64 39.39
CA LYS A 150 -23.90 -19.54 39.76
C LYS A 150 -22.51 -19.00 39.47
N ARG A 151 -22.36 -17.99 38.60
CA ARG A 151 -21.04 -17.56 38.09
C ARG A 151 -20.75 -16.06 38.19
N GLY A 152 -21.73 -15.23 38.54
CA GLY A 152 -21.50 -13.82 38.90
C GLY A 152 -21.03 -12.93 37.74
N PHE A 153 -21.46 -13.21 36.51
CA PHE A 153 -21.21 -12.34 35.36
C PHE A 153 -22.26 -11.23 35.26
N THR A 154 -21.96 -10.14 34.56
CA THR A 154 -22.93 -9.07 34.32
C THR A 154 -23.95 -9.48 33.24
N ASP A 155 -25.22 -9.16 33.44
CA ASP A 155 -26.33 -9.49 32.51
C ASP A 155 -26.09 -8.99 31.08
N GLU A 156 -25.42 -7.83 30.94
CA GLU A 156 -25.09 -7.22 29.66
C GLU A 156 -24.03 -8.02 28.89
N ASP A 157 -23.01 -8.55 29.58
CA ASP A 157 -21.99 -9.39 28.99
C ASP A 157 -22.59 -10.71 28.50
N ILE A 158 -23.46 -11.33 29.29
CA ILE A 158 -24.14 -12.58 28.92
C ILE A 158 -24.97 -12.37 27.65
N LYS A 159 -25.79 -11.31 27.59
CA LYS A 159 -26.61 -11.00 26.40
C LYS A 159 -25.75 -10.79 25.17
N THR A 160 -24.65 -10.05 25.30
CA THR A 160 -23.71 -9.81 24.21
C THR A 160 -23.10 -11.11 23.69
N GLN A 161 -22.67 -12.00 24.59
CA GLN A 161 -22.12 -13.30 24.20
C GLN A 161 -23.16 -14.24 23.60
N ILE A 162 -24.40 -14.26 24.12
CA ILE A 162 -25.50 -15.02 23.52
C ILE A 162 -25.78 -14.54 22.10
N GLN A 163 -25.79 -13.22 21.88
CA GLN A 163 -25.95 -12.64 20.55
C GLN A 163 -24.81 -13.05 19.62
N MET A 164 -23.56 -13.01 20.08
CA MET A 164 -22.41 -13.48 19.29
C MET A 164 -22.51 -14.96 18.94
N LEU A 165 -22.85 -15.82 19.90
CA LEU A 165 -23.02 -17.26 19.71
C LEU A 165 -24.19 -17.57 18.75
N SER A 166 -25.26 -16.78 18.80
CA SER A 166 -26.40 -16.88 17.89
C SER A 166 -26.00 -16.44 16.47
N ASN A 167 -25.21 -15.38 16.32
CA ASN A 167 -24.66 -14.95 15.03
C ASN A 167 -23.75 -16.02 14.39
N TYR A 168 -23.00 -16.78 15.19
CA TYR A 168 -22.23 -17.92 14.71
C TYR A 168 -23.10 -19.17 14.41
N GLY A 169 -24.38 -19.13 14.75
CA GLY A 169 -25.30 -20.25 14.59
C GLY A 169 -25.07 -21.39 15.58
N TRP A 170 -24.30 -21.18 16.65
CA TRP A 170 -23.94 -22.21 17.62
C TRP A 170 -25.04 -22.50 18.62
N VAL A 171 -25.91 -21.52 18.89
CA VAL A 171 -26.97 -21.61 19.89
C VAL A 171 -28.30 -21.10 19.33
N LYS A 172 -29.40 -21.60 19.90
CA LYS A 172 -30.77 -21.12 19.66
C LYS A 172 -31.42 -20.80 20.99
N GLU A 173 -31.99 -19.61 21.09
CA GLU A 173 -32.73 -19.15 22.26
C GLU A 173 -34.23 -19.34 22.04
N ASN A 174 -34.88 -20.08 22.95
CA ASN A 174 -36.32 -20.29 22.96
C ASN A 174 -36.86 -19.86 24.34
N ASN A 175 -37.55 -18.73 24.43
CA ASN A 175 -38.25 -18.27 25.65
C ASN A 175 -37.42 -18.35 26.95
N GLY A 176 -36.14 -17.96 26.91
CA GLY A 176 -35.24 -17.97 28.07
C GLY A 176 -34.46 -19.27 28.31
N GLU A 177 -34.69 -20.29 27.48
CA GLU A 177 -33.88 -21.50 27.40
C GLU A 177 -32.92 -21.41 26.21
N LEU A 178 -31.64 -21.63 26.46
CA LEU A 178 -30.60 -21.64 25.44
C LEU A 178 -30.24 -23.08 25.10
N SER A 179 -30.30 -23.44 23.82
CA SER A 179 -29.99 -24.79 23.31
C SER A 179 -28.83 -24.74 22.32
N ILE A 180 -27.98 -25.77 22.32
CA ILE A 180 -26.89 -25.89 21.33
C ILE A 180 -27.42 -26.46 20.01
N THR A 181 -26.99 -25.90 18.89
CA THR A 181 -27.33 -26.41 17.55
C THR A 181 -26.41 -27.55 17.13
N ASP A 182 -26.80 -28.31 16.10
CA ASP A 182 -25.94 -29.35 15.52
C ASP A 182 -24.63 -28.79 14.96
N ILE A 183 -24.69 -27.58 14.38
CA ILE A 183 -23.52 -26.84 13.88
C ILE A 183 -22.59 -26.48 15.06
N GLY A 184 -23.14 -25.89 16.12
CA GLY A 184 -22.38 -25.54 17.32
C GLY A 184 -21.73 -26.75 17.97
N ARG A 185 -22.46 -27.88 18.05
CA ARG A 185 -21.92 -29.14 18.57
C ARG A 185 -20.76 -29.65 17.73
N LYS A 186 -20.91 -29.67 16.39
CA LYS A 186 -19.85 -30.15 15.48
C LYS A 186 -18.60 -29.27 15.53
N GLU A 187 -18.77 -27.95 15.46
CA GLU A 187 -17.65 -27.00 15.51
C GLU A 187 -16.93 -27.04 16.86
N LEU A 188 -17.66 -27.11 17.98
CA LEU A 188 -17.08 -27.22 19.31
C LEU A 188 -16.36 -28.56 19.51
N ASN A 189 -16.93 -29.68 19.05
CA ASN A 189 -16.24 -30.97 19.12
C ASN A 189 -14.96 -30.98 18.29
N THR A 190 -14.98 -30.37 17.11
CA THR A 190 -13.76 -30.19 16.29
C THR A 190 -12.70 -29.40 17.05
N PHE A 191 -13.08 -28.33 17.75
CA PHE A 191 -12.18 -27.59 18.62
C PHE A 191 -11.63 -28.44 19.78
N ILE A 192 -12.50 -29.18 20.47
CA ILE A 192 -12.13 -30.09 21.56
C ILE A 192 -11.12 -31.13 21.06
N ASP A 193 -11.41 -31.78 19.94
CA ASP A 193 -10.54 -32.80 19.35
C ASP A 193 -9.17 -32.22 18.95
N LEU A 194 -9.14 -31.00 18.42
CA LEU A 194 -7.90 -30.28 18.10
C LEU A 194 -7.10 -29.94 19.37
N ALA A 195 -7.75 -29.47 20.42
CA ALA A 195 -7.11 -29.14 21.70
C ALA A 195 -6.55 -30.39 22.42
N TYR A 196 -7.22 -31.53 22.29
CA TYR A 196 -6.78 -32.81 22.85
C TYR A 196 -5.87 -33.61 21.90
N GLY A 197 -5.54 -33.09 20.72
CA GLY A 197 -4.70 -33.78 19.73
C GLY A 197 -5.30 -35.11 19.23
N ARG A 198 -6.63 -35.24 19.25
CA ARG A 198 -7.39 -36.45 18.87
C ARG A 198 -7.71 -36.54 17.38
N LEU A 199 -7.11 -35.70 16.54
CA LEU A 199 -7.21 -35.80 15.09
C LEU A 199 -6.53 -37.11 14.63
N ALA A 200 -7.33 -38.16 14.47
CA ALA A 200 -6.98 -39.43 13.85
C ALA A 200 -7.58 -39.49 12.44
#